data_AF-A0A2V9P9I0-F1
#
_entry.id   AF-A0A2V9P9I0-F1
#
_cell.length_a   1.000
_cell.length_b   1.000
_cell.length_c   1.000
_cell.angle_alpha   90.00
_cell.angle_beta   90.00
_cell.angle_gamma   90.00
#
_symmetry.space_group_name_H-M   'P 1'
#
loop_
_entity.id
_entity.type
_entity.pdbx_description
1 polymer ?
#
loop_
_entity_poly.entity_id
_entity_poly.type
_entity_poly.pdbx_seq_one_letter_code
_entity_poly.pdbx_strand_id
1 'polypeptide(L)'
;MSNLIVRSSQAVSVEELKKKFLDICRQRDLPYCYRVETFGPKLVPRLLYKVWSKDGHEELVRGAVLGDLDLRSLRSDLVAAGGDVYVDNMLLNVPHSIVAPSVLFDELEVKRASLNKEKLPEYPPPLVH
;
A
#
# COMPACT_ATOMS: atom_id res chain seq x y z
N MET A 1 -12.10 23.64 5.66
CA MET A 1 -11.33 22.67 4.86
C MET A 1 -9.96 22.58 5.49
N SER A 2 -9.54 21.39 5.92
CA SER A 2 -8.26 21.19 6.63
C SER A 2 -7.42 20.14 5.89
N ASN A 3 -6.10 20.21 6.03
CA ASN A 3 -5.17 19.30 5.37
C ASN A 3 -4.20 18.72 6.41
N LEU A 4 -3.92 17.42 6.31
CA LEU A 4 -2.81 16.78 7.02
C LEU A 4 -1.61 16.70 6.08
N ILE A 5 -0.47 17.27 6.48
CA ILE A 5 0.75 17.28 5.67
C ILE A 5 1.85 16.54 6.43
N VAL A 6 2.30 15.42 5.87
CA VAL A 6 3.43 14.64 6.37
C VAL A 6 4.66 14.96 5.52
N ARG A 7 5.81 15.19 6.18
CA ARG A 7 7.08 15.49 5.51
C ARG A 7 8.20 14.70 6.17
N SER A 8 9.17 14.27 5.38
CA SER A 8 10.43 13.72 5.89
C SER A 8 11.42 14.86 6.14
N SER A 9 12.07 14.86 7.31
CA SER A 9 13.21 15.74 7.59
C SER A 9 14.50 15.27 6.90
N GLN A 10 14.53 14.01 6.45
CA GLN A 10 15.66 13.35 5.80
C GLN A 10 15.15 12.61 4.55
N ALA A 11 14.51 13.36 3.66
CA ALA A 11 13.94 12.80 2.43
C ALA A 11 15.04 12.25 1.50
N VAL A 12 14.80 11.08 0.92
CA VAL A 12 15.63 10.53 -0.17
C VAL A 12 14.95 10.74 -1.52
N SER A 13 15.72 10.66 -2.61
CA SER A 13 15.13 10.65 -3.96
C SER A 13 14.28 9.40 -4.18
N VAL A 14 13.35 9.45 -5.14
CA VAL A 14 12.50 8.30 -5.50
C VAL A 14 13.35 7.15 -6.01
N GLU A 15 14.42 7.44 -6.74
CA GLU A 15 15.40 6.49 -7.26
C GLU A 15 16.15 5.78 -6.13
N GLU A 16 16.61 6.54 -5.13
CA GLU A 16 17.25 5.97 -3.93
C GLU A 16 16.27 5.15 -3.10
N LEU A 17 15.01 5.60 -2.97
CA LEU A 17 13.97 4.85 -2.25
C LEU A 17 13.69 3.50 -2.91
N LYS A 18 13.55 3.49 -4.25
CA LYS A 18 13.38 2.26 -5.05
C LYS A 18 14.60 1.33 -4.94
N LYS A 19 15.80 1.90 -4.95
CA LYS A 19 17.04 1.13 -4.76
C LYS A 19 17.05 0.47 -3.38
N LYS A 20 16.82 1.24 -2.30
CA LYS A 20 16.73 0.73 -0.93
C LYS A 20 15.67 -0.36 -0.79
N PHE A 21 14.49 -0.16 -1.40
CA PHE A 21 13.43 -1.16 -1.42
C PHE A 21 13.91 -2.49 -2.01
N LEU A 22 14.51 -2.48 -3.21
CA LEU A 22 15.03 -3.71 -3.83
C LEU A 22 16.19 -4.33 -3.05
N ASP A 23 17.04 -3.50 -2.43
CA ASP A 23 18.14 -3.96 -1.60
C ASP A 23 17.63 -4.70 -0.36
N ILE A 24 16.60 -4.19 0.33
CA ILE A 24 15.94 -4.89 1.46
C ILE A 24 15.37 -6.22 1.00
N CYS A 25 14.67 -6.27 -0.14
CA CYS A 25 14.12 -7.52 -0.67
C CYS A 25 15.18 -8.59 -0.89
N ARG A 26 16.35 -8.20 -1.44
CA ARG A 26 17.47 -9.11 -1.69
C ARG A 26 18.18 -9.51 -0.39
N GLN A 27 18.39 -8.57 0.53
CA GLN A 27 19.03 -8.84 1.81
C GLN A 27 18.24 -9.83 2.66
N ARG A 28 16.90 -9.80 2.57
CA ARG A 28 16.00 -10.73 3.24
C ARG A 28 15.78 -12.04 2.48
N ASP A 29 16.49 -12.27 1.36
CA ASP A 29 16.34 -13.42 0.47
C ASP A 29 14.87 -13.67 0.03
N LEU A 30 14.13 -12.57 -0.19
CA LEU A 30 12.74 -12.63 -0.63
C LEU A 30 12.67 -12.67 -2.16
N PRO A 31 11.82 -13.53 -2.76
CA PRO A 31 11.62 -13.57 -4.21
C PRO A 31 10.97 -12.27 -4.72
N TYR A 32 10.18 -11.61 -3.88
CA TYR A 32 9.51 -10.34 -4.18
C TYR A 32 9.17 -9.61 -2.88
N CYS A 33 8.97 -8.30 -2.99
CA CYS A 33 8.33 -7.47 -1.96
C CYS A 33 7.04 -6.85 -2.49
N TYR A 34 6.31 -6.16 -1.62
CA TYR A 34 5.07 -5.50 -1.98
C TYR A 34 5.26 -3.99 -2.14
N ARG A 35 4.64 -3.43 -3.18
CA ARG A 35 4.49 -2.00 -3.38
C ARG A 35 3.00 -1.65 -3.45
N VAL A 36 2.59 -0.71 -2.62
CA VAL A 36 1.22 -0.15 -2.66
C VAL A 36 1.29 1.19 -3.37
N GLU A 37 0.45 1.38 -4.40
CA GLU A 37 0.32 2.69 -5.04
C GLU A 37 -0.57 3.61 -4.21
N THR A 38 -1.79 3.13 -3.90
CA THR A 38 -2.82 3.92 -3.22
C THR A 38 -3.68 3.04 -2.33
N PHE A 39 -4.30 3.65 -1.32
CA PHE A 39 -5.23 2.99 -0.42
C PHE A 39 -6.69 3.33 -0.72
N GLY A 40 -7.56 2.37 -0.44
CA GLY A 40 -8.98 2.55 -0.28
C GLY A 40 -9.34 2.67 1.20
N PRO A 41 -10.64 2.62 1.53
CA PRO A 41 -11.11 2.61 2.91
C PRO A 41 -10.46 1.49 3.72
N LYS A 42 -10.24 1.74 5.03
CA LYS A 42 -9.72 0.74 5.99
C LYS A 42 -8.38 0.09 5.58
N LEU A 43 -7.47 0.87 4.97
CA LEU A 43 -6.12 0.43 4.59
C LEU A 43 -6.08 -0.75 3.59
N VAL A 44 -7.15 -0.94 2.84
CA VAL A 44 -7.17 -1.91 1.73
C VAL A 44 -6.46 -1.27 0.52
N PRO A 45 -5.35 -1.82 0.01
CA PRO A 45 -4.71 -1.31 -1.20
C PRO A 45 -5.66 -1.31 -2.38
N ARG A 46 -5.73 -0.21 -3.15
CA ARG A 46 -6.43 -0.21 -4.45
C ARG A 46 -5.60 -0.92 -5.50
N LEU A 47 -4.29 -0.65 -5.49
CA LEU A 47 -3.30 -1.27 -6.35
C LEU A 47 -2.15 -1.77 -5.47
N LEU A 48 -1.95 -3.07 -5.47
CA LEU A 48 -0.86 -3.77 -4.80
C LEU A 48 -0.08 -4.53 -5.86
N TYR A 49 1.24 -4.38 -5.85
CA TYR A 49 2.14 -5.07 -6.76
C TYR A 49 3.11 -5.93 -5.99
N LYS A 50 3.39 -7.14 -6.47
CA LYS A 50 4.65 -7.81 -6.18
C LYS A 50 5.70 -7.16 -7.06
N VAL A 51 6.82 -6.78 -6.45
CA VAL A 51 8.01 -6.34 -7.18
C VAL A 51 9.06 -7.42 -6.98
N TRP A 52 9.44 -8.07 -8.07
CA TRP A 52 10.37 -9.19 -8.03
C TRP A 52 11.79 -8.72 -7.79
N SER A 53 12.50 -9.36 -6.85
CA SER A 53 13.81 -8.89 -6.38
C SER A 53 14.92 -9.03 -7.44
N LYS A 54 14.74 -9.94 -8.39
CA LYS A 54 15.71 -10.27 -9.44
C LYS A 54 15.79 -9.21 -10.55
N ASP A 55 14.64 -8.76 -11.05
CA ASP A 55 14.53 -7.91 -12.24
C ASP A 55 13.68 -6.65 -12.02
N GLY A 56 13.04 -6.52 -10.86
CA GLY A 56 12.18 -5.39 -10.52
C GLY A 56 10.83 -5.38 -11.25
N HIS A 57 10.44 -6.46 -11.94
CA HIS A 57 9.16 -6.47 -12.63
C HIS A 57 8.01 -6.45 -11.63
N GLU A 58 6.92 -5.79 -12.02
CA GLU A 58 5.75 -5.62 -11.17
C GLU A 58 4.60 -6.51 -11.63
N GLU A 59 4.05 -7.29 -10.70
CA GLU A 59 2.89 -8.15 -10.93
C GLU A 59 1.74 -7.71 -10.02
N LEU A 60 0.58 -7.40 -10.61
CA LEU A 60 -0.58 -6.94 -9.86
C LEU A 60 -1.18 -8.06 -9.01
N VAL A 61 -1.35 -7.80 -7.71
CA VAL A 61 -1.98 -8.71 -6.76
C VAL A 61 -3.37 -8.20 -6.37
N ARG A 62 -4.34 -9.11 -6.34
CA ARG A 62 -5.71 -8.82 -5.89
C ARG A 62 -6.00 -9.51 -4.56
N GLY A 63 -6.86 -8.86 -3.76
CA GLY A 63 -7.40 -9.47 -2.54
C GLY A 63 -6.38 -9.60 -1.42
N ALA A 64 -5.65 -8.53 -1.14
CA ALA A 64 -4.75 -8.42 0.02
C ALA A 64 -5.11 -7.18 0.85
N VAL A 65 -4.81 -7.23 2.14
CA VAL A 65 -5.02 -6.15 3.11
C VAL A 65 -3.77 -6.05 3.95
N LEU A 66 -3.34 -4.84 4.33
CA LEU A 66 -2.23 -4.67 5.26
C LEU A 66 -2.73 -4.92 6.68
N GLY A 67 -2.09 -5.84 7.39
CA GLY A 67 -2.52 -6.27 8.72
C GLY A 67 -2.16 -5.28 9.82
N ASP A 68 -0.90 -4.84 9.82
CA ASP A 68 -0.25 -4.27 11.02
C ASP A 68 0.30 -2.86 10.78
N LEU A 69 -0.40 -2.04 9.97
CA LEU A 69 -0.04 -0.63 9.81
C LEU A 69 -0.57 0.19 10.99
N ASP A 70 0.22 0.21 12.07
CA ASP A 70 -0.06 0.90 13.33
C ASP A 70 1.09 1.82 13.81
N LEU A 71 0.95 2.41 14.99
CA LEU A 71 1.99 3.29 15.58
C LEU A 71 3.31 2.58 15.87
N ARG A 72 3.29 1.26 16.10
CA ARG A 72 4.50 0.47 16.33
C ARG A 72 5.25 0.32 15.01
N SER A 73 4.56 -0.07 13.94
CA SER A 73 5.16 -0.20 12.61
C SER A 73 5.77 1.13 12.13
N LEU A 74 5.10 2.26 12.40
CA LEU A 74 5.61 3.59 12.08
C LEU A 74 6.88 3.97 12.84
N ARG A 75 7.09 3.41 14.04
CA ARG A 75 8.26 3.71 14.88
C ARG A 75 9.43 2.78 14.60
N SER A 76 9.14 1.50 14.41
CA SER A 76 10.14 0.44 14.36
C SER A 76 10.52 0.05 12.94
N ASP A 77 9.56 0.11 12.00
CA ASP A 77 9.71 -0.50 10.69
C ASP A 77 9.76 0.53 9.55
N LEU A 78 9.36 1.79 9.78
CA LEU A 78 9.53 2.88 8.80
C LEU A 78 11.01 3.28 8.70
N VAL A 79 11.69 2.85 7.62
CA VAL A 79 13.13 3.01 7.45
C VAL A 79 13.55 4.11 6.48
N ALA A 80 12.67 4.53 5.57
CA ALA A 80 12.93 5.65 4.69
C ALA A 80 11.64 6.31 4.21
N ALA A 81 11.76 7.58 3.80
CA ALA A 81 10.68 8.33 3.18
C ALA A 81 11.25 9.16 2.01
N GLY A 82 10.51 9.21 0.92
CA GLY A 82 10.84 9.95 -0.29
C GLY A 82 10.63 11.46 -0.14
N GLY A 83 11.16 12.21 -1.10
CA GLY A 83 10.90 13.63 -1.29
C GLY A 83 9.74 13.94 -2.24
N ASP A 84 9.09 12.91 -2.77
CA ASP A 84 7.90 13.03 -3.61
C ASP A 84 6.66 13.43 -2.80
N VAL A 85 5.66 13.94 -3.51
CA VAL A 85 4.42 14.42 -2.90
C VAL A 85 3.25 13.68 -3.52
N TYR A 86 2.54 12.91 -2.71
CA TYR A 86 1.26 12.32 -3.06
C TYR A 86 0.13 13.05 -2.32
N VAL A 87 -0.95 13.36 -3.05
CA VAL A 87 -2.12 14.05 -2.51
C VAL A 87 -3.33 13.13 -2.61
N ASP A 88 -3.91 12.80 -1.47
CA ASP A 88 -5.14 12.03 -1.37
C ASP A 88 -6.30 12.91 -0.90
N ASN A 89 -7.34 13.02 -1.72
CA ASN A 89 -8.50 13.85 -1.43
C ASN A 89 -9.63 12.99 -0.85
N MET A 90 -9.99 13.26 0.40
CA MET A 90 -11.03 12.55 1.11
C MET A 90 -12.34 13.32 1.01
N LEU A 91 -13.23 12.85 0.13
CA LEU A 91 -14.56 13.41 -0.09
C LEU A 91 -15.60 12.78 0.86
N LEU A 92 -15.25 12.65 2.14
CA LEU A 92 -16.16 12.16 3.19
C LEU A 92 -17.01 13.31 3.76
N ASN A 93 -17.73 13.05 4.86
CA ASN A 93 -18.64 13.99 5.52
C ASN A 93 -18.01 15.37 5.84
N VAL A 94 -16.70 15.39 6.13
CA VAL A 94 -15.91 16.62 6.21
C VAL A 94 -14.81 16.52 5.16
N PRO A 95 -14.86 17.32 4.08
CA PRO A 95 -13.81 17.30 3.08
C PRO A 95 -12.45 17.72 3.65
N HIS A 96 -11.45 16.87 3.43
CA HIS A 96 -10.06 17.12 3.80
C HIS A 96 -9.11 16.46 2.80
N SER A 97 -7.84 16.85 2.84
CA SER A 97 -6.79 16.18 2.05
C SER A 97 -5.66 15.69 2.94
N ILE A 98 -5.00 14.63 2.49
CA ILE A 98 -3.78 14.09 3.09
C ILE A 98 -2.67 14.23 2.07
N VAL A 99 -1.59 14.90 2.45
CA VAL A 99 -0.38 15.02 1.66
C VAL A 99 0.71 14.22 2.34
N ALA A 100 1.24 13.21 1.67
CA ALA A 100 2.28 12.33 2.22
C ALA A 100 3.29 11.93 1.15
N PRO A 101 4.56 11.68 1.54
CA PRO A 101 5.56 11.13 0.63
C PRO A 101 5.40 9.62 0.44
N SER A 102 6.12 9.06 -0.53
CA SER A 102 6.36 7.61 -0.54
C SER A 102 7.13 7.20 0.72
N VAL A 103 6.76 6.08 1.32
CA VAL A 103 7.38 5.56 2.54
C VAL A 103 7.80 4.11 2.35
N LEU A 104 8.94 3.75 2.93
CA LEU A 104 9.49 2.40 2.89
C LEU A 104 9.49 1.81 4.30
N PHE A 105 8.78 0.70 4.43
CA PHE A 105 8.83 -0.14 5.62
C PHE A 105 9.80 -1.30 5.38
N ASP A 106 10.58 -1.65 6.41
CA ASP A 106 11.44 -2.84 6.39
C ASP A 106 10.60 -4.12 6.51
N GLU A 107 9.56 -4.08 7.34
CA GLU A 107 8.60 -5.17 7.47
C GLU A 107 7.17 -4.66 7.63
N LEU A 108 6.23 -5.34 6.99
CA LEU A 108 4.81 -5.13 7.19
C LEU A 108 4.02 -6.38 6.86
N GLU A 109 3.05 -6.73 7.70
CA GLU A 109 2.22 -7.92 7.46
C GLU A 109 1.21 -7.68 6.33
N VAL A 110 1.16 -8.62 5.38
CA VAL A 110 0.15 -8.65 4.32
C VAL A 110 -0.77 -9.84 4.52
N LYS A 111 -2.04 -9.56 4.80
CA LYS A 111 -3.11 -10.56 4.97
C LYS A 111 -3.83 -10.78 3.66
N ARG A 112 -4.26 -12.01 3.39
CA ARG A 112 -5.21 -12.28 2.31
C ARG A 112 -6.55 -11.69 2.70
N ALA A 113 -7.17 -10.92 1.81
CA ALA A 113 -8.53 -10.44 2.02
C ALA A 113 -9.47 -11.65 2.11
N SER A 114 -10.06 -11.84 3.29
CA SER A 114 -11.18 -12.75 3.49
C SER A 114 -12.45 -12.12 2.92
N LEU A 115 -12.48 -11.93 1.61
CA LEU A 115 -13.77 -11.83 0.92
C LEU A 115 -14.42 -13.18 1.13
N ASN A 116 -15.38 -13.26 2.06
CA ASN A 116 -16.36 -14.33 2.07
C ASN A 116 -16.77 -14.51 0.61
N LYS A 117 -16.56 -15.71 0.04
CA LYS A 117 -17.13 -16.03 -1.26
C LYS A 117 -18.61 -15.72 -1.10
N GLU A 118 -19.08 -14.62 -1.67
CA GLU A 118 -20.51 -14.35 -1.73
C GLU A 118 -21.08 -15.60 -2.36
N LYS A 119 -21.83 -16.37 -1.57
CA LYS A 119 -22.55 -17.50 -2.12
C LYS A 119 -23.40 -16.94 -3.24
N LEU A 120 -23.49 -17.68 -4.34
CA LEU A 120 -24.43 -17.33 -5.39
C LEU A 120 -25.79 -17.05 -4.73
N PRO A 121 -26.52 -16.01 -5.18
CA PRO A 121 -27.87 -15.78 -4.71
C PRO A 121 -28.64 -17.09 -4.73
N GLU A 122 -29.43 -17.36 -3.68
CA GLU A 122 -30.26 -18.58 -3.63
C GLU A 122 -31.26 -18.62 -4.79
N TYR A 123 -31.56 -17.46 -5.39
CA TYR A 123 -32.46 -17.31 -6.50
C TYR A 123 -31.74 -17.36 -7.85
N PRO A 124 -32.30 -18.06 -8.86
CA PRO A 124 -31.81 -17.98 -10.22
C PRO A 124 -31.93 -16.55 -10.77
N PRO A 125 -31.14 -16.19 -11.80
CA PRO A 125 -31.29 -14.90 -12.48
C PRO A 125 -32.74 -14.69 -12.95
N PRO A 126 -33.25 -13.45 -12.92
CA PRO A 126 -34.63 -13.16 -13.31
C PRO A 126 -34.90 -13.62 -14.74
N LEU A 127 -36.14 -14.07 -15.00
CA LEU A 127 -36.57 -14.48 -16.32
C LEU A 127 -36.44 -13.30 -17.29
N VAL A 128 -35.73 -13.52 -18.39
CA VAL A 128 -35.62 -12.54 -19.48
C VAL A 128 -36.97 -12.53 -20.20
N HIS A 129 -37.69 -11.42 -20.15
CA HIS A 129 -38.90 -11.17 -20.93
C HIS A 129 -38.56 -10.55 -22.28
#